data_AF-A0A967SYQ9-F1
#
_entry.id   AF-A0A967SYQ9-F1
#
_cell.length_a   1.000
_cell.length_b   1.000
_cell.length_c   1.000
_cell.angle_alpha   90.00
_cell.angle_beta   90.00
_cell.angle_gamma   90.00
#
_symmetry.space_group_name_H-M   'P 1'
#
loop_
_entity.id
_entity.type
_entity.pdbx_description
1 polymer ?
#
loop_
_entity_poly.entity_id
_entity_poly.type
_entity_poly.pdbx_seq_one_letter_code
_entity_poly.pdbx_strand_id
1 'polypeptide(L)' 'LDPGIGFGKRAKHNLKLLRDLDKLTSLGYPVLLGTSRKRFMGEITNQPDPKERMPATCATSAIGILAGVKIFRVHDV' A
#
# COMPACT_ATOMS: atom_id res chain seq x y z
N LEU A 1 -12.00 3.41 -6.02
CA LEU A 1 -11.11 4.52 -5.61
C LEU A 1 -9.68 4.01 -5.49
N ASP A 2 -8.67 4.83 -5.79
CA ASP A 2 -7.26 4.54 -5.54
C ASP A 2 -6.65 5.70 -4.73
N PRO A 3 -6.10 5.47 -3.52
CA PRO A 3 -5.42 6.51 -2.73
C PRO A 3 -4.10 7.01 -3.34
N GLY A 4 -3.60 6.34 -4.38
CA GLY A 4 -2.41 6.73 -5.13
C GLY A 4 -1.14 6.65 -4.28
N ILE A 5 -0.90 5.51 -3.63
CA ILE A 5 0.27 5.30 -2.77
C ILE A 5 1.56 5.54 -3.57
N GLY A 6 2.42 6.41 -3.03
CA GLY A 6 3.69 6.81 -3.63
C GLY A 6 3.59 7.84 -4.77
N PHE A 7 2.39 8.32 -5.14
CA PHE A 7 2.22 9.32 -6.19
C PHE A 7 2.14 10.73 -5.59
N GLY A 8 3.22 11.51 -5.73
CA GLY A 8 3.32 12.88 -5.20
C GLY A 8 3.28 12.99 -3.66
N LYS A 9 3.55 11.89 -2.94
CA LYS A 9 3.35 11.77 -1.49
C LYS A 9 4.65 11.40 -0.77
N ARG A 10 4.94 12.10 0.33
CA ARG A 10 6.03 11.77 1.28
C ARG A 10 5.72 10.47 2.03
N ALA A 11 6.73 9.81 2.59
CA ALA A 11 6.56 8.59 3.38
C ALA A 11 5.48 8.72 4.47
N LYS A 12 5.49 9.82 5.23
CA LYS A 12 4.47 10.11 6.27
C LYS A 12 3.03 10.17 5.73
N HIS A 13 2.82 10.67 4.50
CA HIS A 13 1.50 10.74 3.89
C HIS A 13 1.03 9.34 3.47
N ASN A 14 1.93 8.52 2.92
CA ASN A 14 1.61 7.14 2.56
C ASN A 14 1.28 6.29 3.80
N LEU A 15 2.05 6.45 4.88
CA LEU A 15 1.76 5.78 6.15
C LEU A 15 0.42 6.19 6.74
N LYS A 16 0.07 7.48 6.67
CA LYS A 16 -1.25 7.95 7.11
C LYS A 16 -2.38 7.34 6.28
N LEU A 17 -2.23 7.27 4.95
CA LEU A 17 -3.21 6.62 4.07
C LEU A 17 -3.37 5.13 4.37
N LEU A 18 -2.29 4.42 4.68
CA LEU A 18 -2.37 3.01 5.07
C LEU A 18 -3.06 2.82 6.43
N ARG A 19 -2.80 3.73 7.38
CA ARG A 19 -3.46 3.72 8.71
C ARG A 19 -4.95 4.01 8.63
N ASP A 20 -5.35 4.97 7.80
CA ASP A 20 -6.73 5.45 7.65
C ASP A 20 -7.45 4.79 6.44
N LEU A 21 -6.98 3.62 6.00
CA LEU A 21 -7.45 2.98 4.76
C LEU A 21 -8.91 2.51 4.85
N ASP A 22 -9.36 2.16 6.05
CA ASP A 22 -10.73 1.81 6.41
C ASP A 22 -11.73 2.95 6.10
N LYS A 23 -11.32 4.20 6.29
CA LYS A 23 -12.15 5.37 5.95
C LYS A 23 -12.39 5.52 4.45
N LEU A 24 -11.48 5.01 3.62
CA LEU A 24 -11.66 5.03 2.17
C LEU A 24 -12.56 3.88 1.70
N THR A 25 -12.41 2.71 2.29
CA THR A 25 -13.24 1.54 1.96
C THR A 25 -14.66 1.69 2.49
N SER A 26 -14.88 2.47 3.54
CA SER A 26 -16.22 2.79 4.07
C SER A 26 -17.04 3.72 3.17
N LEU A 27 -16.46 4.29 2.10
CA LEU A 27 -17.18 5.18 1.17
C LEU A 27 -18.13 4.45 0.21
N GLY A 28 -18.22 3.12 0.29
CA GLY A 28 -19.13 2.31 -0.54
C GLY A 28 -18.62 1.99 -1.95
N TYR A 29 -17.40 2.42 -2.30
CA TYR A 29 -16.77 2.10 -3.59
C TYR A 29 -15.66 1.05 -3.42
N PRO A 30 -15.46 0.14 -4.39
CA PRO A 30 -14.29 -0.75 -4.39
C PRO A 30 -12.99 0.06 -4.37
N VAL A 31 -12.07 -0.29 -3.47
CA VAL A 31 -10.75 0.35 -3.35
C VAL A 31 -9.68 -0.54 -3.97
N LEU A 32 -8.79 0.08 -4.74
CA LEU A 32 -7.55 -0.50 -5.24
C LEU A 32 -6.39 -0.04 -4.35
N LEU A 33 -5.51 -0.97 -3.96
CA LEU A 33 -4.27 -0.67 -3.23
C LEU A 33 -3.04 -1.07 -4.05
N GLY A 34 -2.12 -0.11 -4.24
CA GLY A 34 -0.87 -0.31 -4.97
C GLY A 34 0.36 0.04 -4.14
N THR A 35 0.78 -0.85 -3.25
CA THR A 35 1.96 -0.69 -2.36
C THR A 35 3.20 -1.44 -2.84
N SER A 36 3.04 -2.32 -3.83
CA SER A 36 4.08 -3.24 -4.27
C SER A 36 5.36 -2.52 -4.71
N ARG A 37 6.49 -2.95 -4.15
CA ARG A 37 7.86 -2.47 -4.40
C ARG A 37 8.11 -0.96 -4.22
N LYS A 38 7.16 -0.22 -3.62
CA LYS A 38 7.24 1.25 -3.48
C LYS A 38 8.45 1.69 -2.66
N ARG A 39 9.09 2.80 -3.08
CA ARG A 39 10.31 3.34 -2.45
C ARG A 39 10.19 3.56 -0.94
N PHE A 40 9.08 4.15 -0.48
CA PHE A 40 8.90 4.44 0.96
C PHE A 40 8.86 3.16 1.81
N MET A 41 8.43 2.02 1.25
CA MET A 41 8.51 0.73 1.96
C MET A 41 9.95 0.25 2.07
N GLY A 42 10.77 0.44 1.03
CA GLY A 42 12.21 0.16 1.09
C GLY A 42 12.93 0.99 2.15
N GLU A 43 12.54 2.25 2.31
CA GLU A 43 13.07 3.13 3.36
C GLU A 43 12.69 2.62 4.77
N ILE A 44 11.47 2.10 4.95
CA ILE A 44 11.00 1.54 6.24
C ILE A 44 11.67 0.20 6.57
N THR A 45 11.82 -0.68 5.57
CA THR A 45 12.35 -2.03 5.77
C THR A 45 13.86 -2.12 5.55
N ASN A 46 14.54 -0.99 5.33
CA ASN A 46 15.95 -0.91 4.95
C ASN A 46 16.31 -1.83 3.77
N GLN A 47 15.44 -1.90 2.76
CA GLN A 47 15.60 -2.76 1.58
C GLN A 47 15.77 -1.92 0.30
N PRO A 48 17.02 -1.67 -0.15
CA PRO A 48 17.28 -0.85 -1.33
C PRO A 48 16.80 -1.48 -2.64
N ASP A 49 16.84 -2.81 -2.79
CA ASP A 49 16.40 -3.49 -4.01
C ASP A 49 14.85 -3.58 -4.05
N PRO A 50 14.17 -3.01 -5.06
CA PRO A 50 12.73 -3.16 -5.22
C PRO A 50 12.23 -4.61 -5.31
N LYS A 51 13.00 -5.54 -5.90
CA LYS A 51 12.61 -6.95 -6.07
C LYS A 51 12.53 -7.67 -4.72
N GLU A 52 13.40 -7.29 -3.80
CA GLU A 52 13.47 -7.88 -2.45
C GLU A 52 12.42 -7.30 -1.48
N ARG A 53 11.54 -6.39 -1.93
CA ARG A 53 10.45 -5.80 -1.12
C ARG A 53 9.18 -6.64 -1.11
N MET A 54 9.27 -7.92 -1.45
CA MET A 54 8.09 -8.79 -1.41
C MET A 54 7.48 -8.90 -0.01
N PRO A 55 8.25 -9.08 1.08
CA PRO A 55 7.67 -9.13 2.43
C PRO A 55 6.89 -7.85 2.80
N ALA A 56 7.40 -6.69 2.40
CA ALA A 56 6.71 -5.42 2.59
C ALA A 56 5.40 -5.33 1.79
N THR A 57 5.40 -5.87 0.56
CA THR A 57 4.20 -5.99 -0.26
C THR A 57 3.17 -6.90 0.42
N CYS A 58 3.56 -8.09 0.88
CA CYS A 58 2.68 -9.00 1.63
C CYS A 58 2.06 -8.32 2.86
N ALA A 59 2.88 -7.66 3.68
CA ALA A 59 2.43 -6.99 4.90
C ALA A 59 1.36 -5.93 4.59
N THR A 60 1.60 -5.09 3.60
CA THR A 60 0.64 -4.05 3.20
C THR A 60 -0.60 -4.60 2.52
N SER A 61 -0.49 -5.71 1.78
CA SER A 61 -1.65 -6.42 1.24
C SER A 61 -2.54 -6.98 2.34
N ALA A 62 -1.94 -7.62 3.37
CA ALA A 62 -2.67 -8.12 4.53
C ALA A 62 -3.41 -6.98 5.26
N ILE A 63 -2.75 -5.85 5.49
CA ILE A 63 -3.39 -4.64 6.05
C ILE A 63 -4.54 -4.16 5.15
N GLY A 64 -4.34 -4.16 3.82
CA GLY A 64 -5.38 -3.79 2.87
C GLY A 64 -6.62 -4.70 2.96
N ILE A 65 -6.42 -6.01 3.06
CA ILE A 65 -7.52 -6.98 3.21
C ILE A 65 -8.30 -6.69 4.50
N LEU A 66 -7.59 -6.51 5.62
CA LEU A 66 -8.20 -6.19 6.92
C LEU A 66 -8.98 -4.85 6.88
N ALA A 67 -8.51 -3.88 6.10
CA ALA A 67 -9.19 -2.61 5.88
C ALA A 67 -10.35 -2.69 4.87
N GLY A 68 -10.57 -3.82 4.20
CA GLY A 68 -11.67 -4.00 3.24
C GLY A 68 -11.35 -3.68 1.77
N VAL A 69 -10.06 -3.53 1.41
CA VAL A 69 -9.62 -3.37 0.01
C VAL A 69 -10.03 -4.60 -0.81
N LYS A 70 -10.45 -4.37 -2.05
CA LYS A 70 -10.94 -5.43 -2.96
C LYS A 70 -10.03 -5.71 -4.13
N ILE A 71 -9.15 -4.78 -4.48
CA ILE A 71 -8.28 -4.88 -5.66
C ILE A 71 -6.85 -4.55 -5.25
N PHE A 72 -5.90 -5.39 -5.65
CA PHE A 72 -4.48 -5.18 -5.35
C PHE A 72 -3.70 -5.07 -6.65
N ARG A 73 -2.88 -4.02 -6.77
CA ARG A 73 -1.95 -3.85 -7.89
C ARG A 73 -0.55 -4.26 -7.44
N VAL A 74 -0.12 -5.45 -7.85
CA VAL A 74 1.15 -6.07 -7.43
C VAL A 74 2.05 -6.37 -8.63
N HIS A 75 3.36 -6.46 -8.39
CA HIS A 75 4.33 -6.91 -9.39
C HIS A 75 4.46 -8.43 -9.40
N ASP A 76 4.38 -9.05 -8.21
CA ASP A 76 4.52 -10.48 -7.98
C ASP A 76 3.14 -11.02 -7.55
N VAL A 77 2.59 -11.97 -8.32
CA VAL A 77 1.26 -12.58 -8.13
C VAL A 77 1.37 -13.86 -7.32
#